data_AF-A0A8T9Q587-F1
#
_entry.id   AF-A0A8T9Q587-F1
#
_cell.length_a   1.000
_cell.length_b   1.000
_cell.length_c   1.000
_cell.angle_alpha   90.00
_cell.angle_beta   90.00
_cell.angle_gamma   90.00
#
_symmetry.space_group_name_H-M   'P 1'
#
loop_
_entity.id
_entity.type
_entity.pdbx_description
1 polymer ?
#
loop_
_entity_poly.entity_id
_entity_poly.type
_entity_poly.pdbx_seq_one_letter_code
_entity_poly.pdbx_strand_id
1 'polypeptide(L)'
;MTDAAIQEFWELVSEDFRPFSMNVTTDEAVFNSYPKTMRMRCIITPTNTAAPGAGGVAYLTSFNWNDDTPCWVFMTSPKAGGEAASHEVGHTLGLSHDGRLNPKEEYYDARSSAGNWAPIMGAGYYKPVTHWSRGEYASASQTQDDLAIMASATYNVGYRNDDHSGSISGATNLARNGNSLSGSGIIERTGDQDYFAFSTSGGTVNLNLNTVGRHGNLDIVGRLFTSSGTQIGTFDTQGSLSTTLSANLSAGSYYLQIDGTSYGNPVTEGYSDYGSLGTFNITGTAPAPASGGVATVYKDCNYTGTAVALPAGDYTLAALQSRGILNDDISSLTVNSGYQVVLYENDNFSGTALTLTAGNGCLVNNPLGTSNWNDKATSLRVQPAASQSFSVTLQAEAASVNNGMTAETTTDAGGGQNMGYVDAGDYLVWNGINFPTSGSYLIEYRVASGASGGTISSDLNAGTTQFGNTAIPATGGWQAWTTVSRTVDVTAGTYNFGIYAQTGGWNLNWVRITKVGSAAVAQAPETTAASSARLSLYPNPVTDWVRLEAGPELEGSAYQVLDSYGQVKAQGVVGGGALDMSALRAGVYRLVIETKDQKKLTRQLIKQ
;
A
#
# COMPACT_ATOMS: atom_id res chain seq x y z
N MET A 1 30.28 -7.78 37.54
CA MET A 1 30.12 -7.24 36.16
C MET A 1 30.07 -5.72 36.25
N THR A 2 30.37 -4.99 35.17
CA THR A 2 30.17 -3.53 35.13
C THR A 2 28.69 -3.21 34.91
N ASP A 3 28.25 -2.00 35.25
CA ASP A 3 26.87 -1.56 35.04
C ASP A 3 26.45 -1.64 33.57
N ALA A 4 27.34 -1.28 32.64
CA ALA A 4 27.10 -1.40 31.20
C ALA A 4 26.92 -2.86 30.75
N ALA A 5 27.67 -3.80 31.34
CA ALA A 5 27.50 -5.22 31.08
C ALA A 5 26.19 -5.77 31.66
N ILE A 6 25.78 -5.31 32.85
CA ILE A 6 24.48 -5.64 33.44
C ILE A 6 23.33 -5.13 32.56
N GLN A 7 23.43 -3.89 32.08
CA GLN A 7 22.42 -3.30 31.20
C GLN A 7 22.30 -4.08 29.89
N GLU A 8 23.40 -4.42 29.23
CA GLU A 8 23.37 -5.20 27.99
C GLU A 8 22.75 -6.59 28.19
N PHE A 9 23.07 -7.23 29.31
CA PHE A 9 22.51 -8.52 29.69
C PHE A 9 20.99 -8.43 29.87
N TRP A 10 20.55 -7.40 30.59
CA TRP A 10 19.13 -7.12 30.79
C TRP A 10 18.41 -6.80 29.47
N GLU A 11 19.02 -6.02 28.57
CA GLU A 11 18.45 -5.69 27.26
C GLU A 11 18.20 -6.96 26.42
N LEU A 12 19.18 -7.86 26.35
CA LEU A 12 19.06 -9.13 25.62
C LEU A 12 17.92 -9.99 26.18
N VAL A 13 17.96 -10.31 27.48
CA VAL A 13 16.94 -11.16 28.10
C VAL A 13 15.55 -10.51 28.02
N SER A 14 15.48 -9.19 28.16
CA SER A 14 14.21 -8.46 28.02
C SER A 14 13.64 -8.51 26.62
N GLU A 15 14.50 -8.61 25.60
CA GLU A 15 14.09 -8.71 24.21
C GLU A 15 13.66 -10.13 23.83
N ASP A 16 14.35 -11.16 24.32
CA ASP A 16 13.94 -12.56 24.17
C ASP A 16 12.54 -12.82 24.75
N PHE A 17 12.23 -12.22 25.90
CA PHE A 17 10.92 -12.33 26.52
C PHE A 17 9.96 -11.19 26.14
N ARG A 18 10.31 -10.33 25.17
CA ARG A 18 9.46 -9.21 24.73
C ARG A 18 8.06 -9.63 24.24
N PRO A 19 7.87 -10.78 23.57
CA PRO A 19 6.54 -11.26 23.17
C PRO A 19 5.58 -11.56 24.34
N PHE A 20 6.12 -11.86 25.52
CA PHE A 20 5.35 -12.44 26.62
C PHE A 20 4.94 -11.42 27.66
N SER A 21 3.81 -11.66 28.34
CA SER A 21 3.33 -10.84 29.46
C SER A 21 4.16 -11.11 30.74
N MET A 22 5.46 -10.86 30.61
CA MET A 22 6.48 -11.05 31.63
C MET A 22 7.23 -9.74 31.82
N ASN A 23 7.61 -9.45 33.06
CA ASN A 23 8.51 -8.34 33.38
C ASN A 23 9.91 -8.89 33.67
N VAL A 24 10.92 -8.38 32.96
CA VAL A 24 12.33 -8.69 33.22
C VAL A 24 12.93 -7.52 33.99
N THR A 25 13.44 -7.79 35.19
CA THR A 25 13.89 -6.73 36.11
C THR A 25 15.17 -7.11 36.84
N THR A 26 16.00 -6.11 37.11
CA THR A 26 17.16 -6.19 38.02
C THR A 26 16.82 -5.66 39.42
N ASP A 27 15.60 -5.17 39.64
CA ASP A 27 15.14 -4.62 40.92
C ASP A 27 14.50 -5.71 41.79
N GLU A 28 15.11 -5.99 42.92
CA GLU A 28 14.64 -6.99 43.87
C GLU A 28 13.27 -6.64 44.50
N ALA A 29 12.94 -5.36 44.65
CA ALA A 29 11.63 -4.96 45.15
C ALA A 29 10.53 -5.26 44.13
N VAL A 30 10.79 -5.01 42.85
CA VAL A 30 9.86 -5.37 41.76
C VAL A 30 9.69 -6.88 41.70
N PHE A 31 10.79 -7.66 41.74
CA PHE A 31 10.73 -9.12 41.80
C PHE A 31 9.88 -9.61 42.99
N ASN A 32 10.09 -9.03 44.16
CA ASN A 32 9.39 -9.44 45.38
C ASN A 32 7.90 -9.05 45.42
N SER A 33 7.46 -8.15 44.53
CA SER A 33 6.05 -7.74 44.42
C SER A 33 5.14 -8.79 43.76
N TYR A 34 5.71 -9.76 43.04
CA TYR A 34 4.95 -10.84 42.39
C TYR A 34 4.92 -12.12 43.25
N PRO A 35 3.84 -12.94 43.16
CA PRO A 35 3.79 -14.24 43.83
C PRO A 35 4.94 -15.16 43.42
N LYS A 36 5.40 -16.03 44.35
CA LYS A 36 6.49 -16.99 44.07
C LYS A 36 6.21 -17.89 42.87
N THR A 37 4.95 -18.27 42.68
CA THR A 37 4.49 -19.11 41.57
C THR A 37 4.36 -18.37 40.24
N MET A 38 4.79 -17.11 40.16
CA MET A 38 4.72 -16.25 38.97
C MET A 38 6.03 -15.46 38.77
N ARG A 39 7.14 -15.93 39.35
CA ARG A 39 8.44 -15.26 39.24
C ARG A 39 9.56 -16.28 39.23
N MET A 40 10.63 -15.96 38.51
CA MET A 40 11.84 -16.77 38.47
C MET A 40 13.06 -15.88 38.67
N ARG A 41 14.00 -16.34 39.50
CA ARG A 41 15.30 -15.67 39.70
C ARG A 41 16.36 -16.42 38.92
N CYS A 42 17.00 -15.74 37.98
CA CYS A 42 18.19 -16.22 37.29
C CYS A 42 19.43 -15.57 37.91
N ILE A 43 20.30 -16.36 38.55
CA ILE A 43 21.51 -15.87 39.22
C ILE A 43 22.70 -15.98 38.28
N ILE A 44 23.30 -14.82 37.97
CA ILE A 44 24.47 -14.73 37.08
C ILE A 44 25.72 -14.59 37.95
N THR A 45 26.66 -15.54 37.85
CA THR A 45 27.84 -15.59 38.72
C THR A 45 29.05 -16.21 38.02
N PRO A 46 30.29 -15.73 38.23
CA PRO A 46 31.47 -16.40 37.68
C PRO A 46 31.81 -17.72 38.42
N THR A 47 31.14 -18.02 39.54
CA THR A 47 31.42 -19.19 40.37
C THR A 47 30.48 -20.34 40.02
N ASN A 48 31.03 -21.42 39.46
CA ASN A 48 30.27 -22.59 39.02
C ASN A 48 30.27 -23.75 40.04
N THR A 49 30.52 -23.48 41.33
CA THR A 49 30.55 -24.53 42.37
C THR A 49 29.23 -25.31 42.46
N ALA A 50 28.10 -24.68 42.14
CA ALA A 50 26.79 -25.33 42.11
C ALA A 50 26.65 -26.37 40.97
N ALA A 51 27.32 -26.16 39.83
CA ALA A 51 27.35 -27.07 38.69
C ALA A 51 28.65 -26.93 37.88
N PRO A 52 29.75 -27.56 38.32
CA PRO A 52 31.05 -27.41 37.66
C PRO A 52 31.02 -27.89 36.20
N GLY A 53 31.50 -27.05 35.28
CA GLY A 53 31.59 -27.36 33.85
C GLY A 53 30.35 -26.99 33.02
N ALA A 54 29.26 -26.55 33.64
CA ALA A 54 28.06 -26.08 32.95
C ALA A 54 28.14 -24.59 32.57
N GLY A 55 27.43 -24.20 31.50
CA GLY A 55 27.20 -22.79 31.15
C GLY A 55 26.11 -22.14 32.02
N GLY A 56 25.10 -22.93 32.38
CA GLY A 56 24.04 -22.63 33.33
C GLY A 56 23.36 -23.91 33.80
N VAL A 57 22.40 -23.78 34.72
CA VAL A 57 21.53 -24.88 35.14
C VAL A 57 20.17 -24.38 35.64
N ALA A 58 19.13 -25.08 35.27
CA ALA A 58 17.75 -24.85 35.71
C ALA A 58 17.03 -26.17 35.97
N TYR A 59 16.03 -26.14 36.85
CA TYR A 59 15.06 -27.23 36.96
C TYR A 59 13.95 -27.04 35.93
N LEU A 60 13.59 -28.12 35.23
CA LEU A 60 12.48 -28.09 34.29
C LEU A 60 11.17 -27.76 35.02
N THR A 61 10.34 -26.87 34.44
CA THR A 61 9.01 -26.46 34.95
C THR A 61 9.01 -25.72 36.30
N SER A 62 10.16 -25.25 36.79
CA SER A 62 10.25 -24.62 38.13
C SER A 62 9.66 -23.21 38.23
N PHE A 63 9.24 -22.58 37.12
CA PHE A 63 8.75 -21.19 37.12
C PHE A 63 7.53 -20.97 38.03
N ASN A 64 6.68 -21.99 38.19
CA ASN A 64 5.46 -21.90 39.01
C ASN A 64 5.60 -22.55 40.40
N TRP A 65 6.81 -22.91 40.83
CA TRP A 65 7.05 -23.46 42.17
C TRP A 65 6.92 -22.40 43.26
N ASN A 66 6.60 -22.82 44.48
CA ASN A 66 6.34 -21.91 45.60
C ASN A 66 7.53 -21.78 46.57
N ASP A 67 8.77 -21.94 46.09
CA ASP A 67 9.97 -21.98 46.93
C ASP A 67 11.12 -21.03 46.50
N ASP A 68 10.95 -20.27 45.41
CA ASP A 68 11.96 -19.38 44.82
C ASP A 68 13.27 -20.10 44.40
N THR A 69 13.22 -21.39 44.05
CA THR A 69 14.37 -22.11 43.50
C THR A 69 14.90 -21.39 42.25
N PRO A 70 16.13 -20.87 42.25
CA PRO A 70 16.65 -20.10 41.12
C PRO A 70 17.20 -21.02 40.02
N CYS A 71 17.27 -20.49 38.80
CA CYS A 71 18.22 -20.97 37.80
C CYS A 71 19.54 -20.20 37.90
N TRP A 72 20.61 -20.77 37.35
CA TRP A 72 21.96 -20.25 37.47
C TRP A 72 22.62 -20.12 36.11
N VAL A 73 23.38 -19.05 35.90
CA VAL A 73 24.23 -18.85 34.73
C VAL A 73 25.64 -18.55 35.20
N PHE A 74 26.59 -19.30 34.65
CA PHE A 74 28.01 -19.24 35.01
C PHE A 74 28.86 -18.43 34.04
N MET A 75 28.23 -17.84 33.03
CA MET A 75 28.85 -17.04 31.98
C MET A 75 28.58 -15.55 32.23
N THR A 76 29.65 -14.74 32.25
CA THR A 76 29.55 -13.30 32.58
C THR A 76 29.78 -12.37 31.39
N SER A 77 30.03 -12.91 30.19
CA SER A 77 30.05 -12.08 28.97
C SER A 77 28.61 -11.70 28.60
N PRO A 78 28.32 -10.45 28.17
CA PRO A 78 26.94 -10.02 27.96
C PRO A 78 26.13 -10.88 26.98
N LYS A 79 26.62 -11.12 25.76
CA LYS A 79 25.91 -11.96 24.78
C LYS A 79 25.76 -13.40 25.26
N ALA A 80 26.86 -14.08 25.60
CA ALA A 80 26.78 -15.50 25.93
C ALA A 80 26.09 -15.79 27.26
N GLY A 81 26.28 -14.92 28.26
CA GLY A 81 25.54 -15.00 29.51
C GLY A 81 24.06 -14.67 29.34
N GLY A 82 23.72 -13.63 28.55
CA GLY A 82 22.33 -13.26 28.28
C GLY A 82 21.56 -14.39 27.60
N GLU A 83 22.11 -14.96 26.52
CA GLU A 83 21.53 -16.13 25.84
C GLU A 83 21.38 -17.31 26.81
N ALA A 84 22.41 -17.59 27.61
CA ALA A 84 22.33 -18.64 28.62
C ALA A 84 21.23 -18.35 29.66
N ALA A 85 21.02 -17.10 30.07
CA ALA A 85 19.95 -16.76 31.01
C ALA A 85 18.56 -16.97 30.41
N SER A 86 18.36 -16.55 29.15
CA SER A 86 17.10 -16.82 28.44
C SER A 86 16.87 -18.32 28.30
N HIS A 87 17.90 -19.08 27.95
CA HIS A 87 17.88 -20.54 27.88
C HIS A 87 17.50 -21.19 29.21
N GLU A 88 18.16 -20.82 30.31
CA GLU A 88 17.88 -21.39 31.63
C GLU A 88 16.47 -21.02 32.12
N VAL A 89 16.00 -19.79 31.86
CA VAL A 89 14.62 -19.42 32.15
C VAL A 89 13.64 -20.22 31.27
N GLY A 90 13.99 -20.50 30.02
CA GLY A 90 13.23 -21.38 29.12
C GLY A 90 13.01 -22.79 29.71
N HIS A 91 14.02 -23.38 30.34
CA HIS A 91 13.85 -24.64 31.08
C HIS A 91 12.84 -24.52 32.23
N THR A 92 12.88 -23.42 32.99
CA THR A 92 11.90 -23.20 34.06
C THR A 92 10.46 -23.12 33.54
N LEU A 93 10.29 -22.76 32.26
CA LEU A 93 9.04 -22.75 31.51
C LEU A 93 8.79 -24.04 30.69
N GLY A 94 9.58 -25.10 30.91
CA GLY A 94 9.34 -26.43 30.34
C GLY A 94 9.92 -26.68 28.94
N LEU A 95 10.80 -25.81 28.46
CA LEU A 95 11.51 -26.02 27.20
C LEU A 95 12.67 -27.01 27.37
N SER A 96 12.95 -27.78 26.33
CA SER A 96 14.08 -28.72 26.22
C SER A 96 15.16 -28.14 25.31
N HIS A 97 16.36 -28.73 25.32
CA HIS A 97 17.43 -28.27 24.44
C HIS A 97 17.08 -28.43 22.95
N ASP A 98 17.34 -27.39 22.18
CA ASP A 98 17.41 -27.41 20.72
C ASP A 98 18.78 -27.93 20.28
N GLY A 99 18.85 -29.24 20.00
CA GLY A 99 20.04 -29.93 19.48
C GLY A 99 19.82 -30.52 18.08
N ARG A 100 20.76 -31.34 17.60
CA ARG A 100 20.60 -32.15 16.38
C ARG A 100 20.83 -33.63 16.63
N LEU A 101 20.14 -34.46 15.86
CA LEU A 101 20.37 -35.91 15.78
C LEU A 101 21.56 -36.26 14.87
N ASN A 102 21.84 -35.43 13.87
CA ASN A 102 22.93 -35.65 12.91
C ASN A 102 23.53 -34.34 12.36
N PRO A 103 24.81 -34.03 12.62
CA PRO A 103 25.65 -34.68 13.64
C PRO A 103 24.97 -34.58 15.02
N LYS A 104 25.18 -35.58 15.88
CA LYS A 104 24.59 -35.58 17.21
C LYS A 104 25.24 -34.49 18.06
N GLU A 105 24.43 -33.53 18.49
CA GLU A 105 24.84 -32.47 19.41
C GLU A 105 23.65 -32.07 20.28
N GLU A 106 23.93 -31.73 21.54
CA GLU A 106 22.91 -31.37 22.52
C GLU A 106 22.42 -29.92 22.34
N TYR A 107 23.32 -29.01 21.96
CA TYR A 107 23.03 -27.60 21.74
C TYR A 107 23.41 -27.25 20.30
N TYR A 108 22.41 -26.94 19.48
CA TYR A 108 22.64 -26.50 18.11
C TYR A 108 23.16 -25.06 18.12
N ASP A 109 24.37 -24.86 17.60
CA ASP A 109 25.05 -23.56 17.58
C ASP A 109 25.08 -22.90 16.19
N ALA A 110 24.55 -23.61 15.19
CA ALA A 110 24.49 -23.20 13.78
C ALA A 110 25.82 -22.71 13.19
N ARG A 111 26.98 -22.98 13.80
CA ARG A 111 28.27 -22.47 13.30
C ARG A 111 28.72 -23.12 12.00
N SER A 112 28.28 -24.35 11.77
CA SER A 112 28.54 -25.10 10.55
C SER A 112 27.59 -24.74 9.40
N SER A 113 26.51 -23.99 9.68
CA SER A 113 25.58 -23.46 8.67
C SER A 113 25.95 -22.04 8.27
N ALA A 114 25.75 -21.73 6.98
CA ALA A 114 26.02 -20.42 6.39
C ALA A 114 25.11 -19.29 6.90
N GLY A 115 24.03 -19.63 7.61
CA GLY A 115 23.02 -18.71 8.15
C GLY A 115 23.51 -17.81 9.27
N ASN A 116 22.72 -16.80 9.59
CA ASN A 116 22.95 -15.79 10.63
C ASN A 116 22.11 -16.04 11.91
N TRP A 117 21.51 -17.23 12.04
CA TRP A 117 20.53 -17.58 13.07
C TRP A 117 20.91 -18.83 13.86
N ALA A 118 20.48 -18.89 15.12
CA ALA A 118 20.50 -20.08 15.96
C ALA A 118 19.37 -20.03 17.01
N PRO A 119 18.89 -21.17 17.53
CA PRO A 119 17.85 -21.18 18.54
C PRO A 119 18.35 -20.79 19.95
N ILE A 120 17.51 -20.14 20.75
CA ILE A 120 17.78 -19.75 22.14
C ILE A 120 17.99 -21.00 23.02
N MET A 121 17.15 -22.03 22.86
CA MET A 121 17.31 -23.31 23.56
C MET A 121 18.48 -24.15 23.02
N GLY A 122 19.25 -23.64 22.06
CA GLY A 122 20.51 -24.20 21.59
C GLY A 122 21.70 -23.42 22.15
N ALA A 123 22.63 -23.04 21.27
CA ALA A 123 23.81 -22.23 21.61
C ALA A 123 23.90 -20.98 20.71
N GLY A 124 22.92 -20.08 20.87
CA GLY A 124 22.69 -18.93 20.01
C GLY A 124 23.76 -17.83 20.01
N TYR A 125 24.61 -17.78 21.03
CA TYR A 125 25.55 -16.68 21.30
C TYR A 125 26.67 -16.48 20.26
N TYR A 126 26.73 -17.30 19.21
CA TYR A 126 27.64 -17.14 18.07
C TYR A 126 26.97 -16.54 16.82
N LYS A 127 25.67 -16.30 16.88
CA LYS A 127 24.87 -15.77 15.78
C LYS A 127 24.29 -14.41 16.13
N PRO A 128 24.14 -13.51 15.14
CA PRO A 128 23.56 -12.20 15.36
C PRO A 128 22.05 -12.24 15.61
N VAL A 129 21.34 -13.26 15.09
CA VAL A 129 19.91 -13.46 15.30
C VAL A 129 19.69 -14.72 16.13
N THR A 130 18.85 -14.63 17.15
CA THR A 130 18.51 -15.72 18.05
C THR A 130 17.02 -15.72 18.32
N HIS A 131 16.35 -16.86 18.17
CA HIS A 131 14.90 -16.97 18.39
C HIS A 131 14.53 -18.18 19.23
N TRP A 132 13.34 -18.11 19.82
CA TRP A 132 12.61 -19.31 20.21
C TRP A 132 12.32 -20.17 18.98
N SER A 133 12.29 -21.50 19.14
CA SER A 133 12.22 -22.42 18.00
C SER A 133 10.96 -23.28 18.00
N ARG A 134 10.73 -23.92 16.86
CA ARG A 134 9.86 -25.09 16.74
C ARG A 134 10.56 -26.30 16.11
N GLY A 135 11.89 -26.30 16.12
CA GLY A 135 12.72 -27.37 15.57
C GLY A 135 12.66 -27.49 14.04
N GLU A 136 12.56 -26.37 13.32
CA GLU A 136 12.43 -26.37 11.84
C GLU A 136 13.74 -26.63 11.10
N TYR A 137 14.86 -26.56 11.82
CA TYR A 137 16.19 -26.74 11.25
C TYR A 137 16.51 -28.23 11.02
N ALA A 138 17.46 -28.50 10.12
CA ALA A 138 17.78 -29.86 9.73
C ALA A 138 18.18 -30.75 10.92
N SER A 139 17.56 -31.93 11.00
CA SER A 139 17.84 -32.96 11.99
C SER A 139 17.65 -32.51 13.43
N ALA A 140 16.73 -31.58 13.71
CA ALA A 140 16.41 -31.17 15.09
C ALA A 140 16.16 -32.38 16.01
N SER A 141 16.74 -32.35 17.21
CA SER A 141 16.58 -33.43 18.19
C SER A 141 15.19 -33.47 18.82
N GLN A 142 14.45 -32.38 18.68
CA GLN A 142 13.14 -32.15 19.28
C GLN A 142 12.40 -31.08 18.46
N THR A 143 11.08 -30.99 18.59
CA THR A 143 10.22 -30.07 17.81
C THR A 143 9.12 -29.45 18.67
N GLN A 144 9.45 -29.07 19.90
CA GLN A 144 8.58 -28.33 20.82
C GLN A 144 8.23 -26.99 20.19
N ASP A 145 6.96 -26.60 20.26
CA ASP A 145 6.54 -25.24 19.95
C ASP A 145 6.83 -24.37 21.18
N ASP A 146 8.03 -23.81 21.23
CA ASP A 146 8.51 -23.04 22.39
C ASP A 146 7.57 -21.89 22.75
N LEU A 147 7.10 -21.15 21.73
CA LEU A 147 6.21 -20.02 21.91
C LEU A 147 4.86 -20.46 22.50
N ALA A 148 4.27 -21.56 22.00
CA ALA A 148 3.03 -22.10 22.53
C ALA A 148 3.18 -22.63 23.97
N ILE A 149 4.32 -23.26 24.30
CA ILE A 149 4.58 -23.75 25.66
C ILE A 149 4.67 -22.60 26.65
N MET A 150 5.48 -21.57 26.33
CA MET A 150 5.67 -20.41 27.20
C MET A 150 4.41 -19.55 27.31
N ALA A 151 3.66 -19.36 26.22
CA ALA A 151 2.41 -18.62 26.22
C ALA A 151 1.23 -19.41 26.82
N SER A 152 1.40 -20.68 27.17
CA SER A 152 0.34 -21.49 27.76
C SER A 152 -0.08 -20.97 29.14
N ALA A 153 -1.28 -21.36 29.58
CA ALA A 153 -1.78 -21.03 30.92
C ALA A 153 -1.00 -21.70 32.06
N THR A 154 -0.09 -22.65 31.77
CA THR A 154 0.67 -23.43 32.76
C THR A 154 1.49 -22.57 33.71
N TYR A 155 2.04 -21.47 33.21
CA TYR A 155 2.96 -20.60 33.95
C TYR A 155 2.39 -19.20 34.23
N ASN A 156 1.13 -18.95 33.85
CA ASN A 156 0.49 -17.63 33.94
C ASN A 156 1.30 -16.50 33.27
N VAL A 157 1.99 -16.84 32.17
CA VAL A 157 2.78 -15.88 31.38
C VAL A 157 1.93 -15.32 30.25
N GLY A 158 1.57 -16.13 29.25
CA GLY A 158 0.81 -15.66 28.09
C GLY A 158 1.56 -14.65 27.21
N TYR A 159 0.97 -14.29 26.07
CA TYR A 159 1.47 -13.19 25.25
C TYR A 159 1.13 -11.83 25.87
N ARG A 160 1.90 -10.80 25.49
CA ARG A 160 1.49 -9.41 25.73
C ARG A 160 0.18 -9.12 25.02
N ASN A 161 -0.49 -8.06 25.46
CA ASN A 161 -1.62 -7.53 24.72
C ASN A 161 -1.08 -6.83 23.47
N ASP A 162 -1.80 -7.02 22.37
CA ASP A 162 -1.62 -6.32 21.11
C ASP A 162 -1.65 -4.79 21.32
N ASP A 163 -0.64 -4.07 20.81
CA ASP A 163 -0.45 -2.64 21.01
C ASP A 163 -0.91 -1.78 19.82
N HIS A 164 -1.06 -2.38 18.65
CA HIS A 164 -1.60 -1.73 17.46
C HIS A 164 -2.70 -2.58 16.81
N SER A 165 -3.24 -2.13 15.67
CA SER A 165 -4.28 -2.90 14.98
C SER A 165 -3.68 -3.65 13.79
N GLY A 166 -4.05 -4.92 13.67
CA GLY A 166 -3.94 -5.75 12.45
C GLY A 166 -4.76 -5.30 11.24
N SER A 167 -5.26 -4.06 11.21
CA SER A 167 -6.10 -3.59 10.11
C SER A 167 -5.92 -2.12 9.77
N ILE A 168 -6.12 -1.78 8.50
CA ILE A 168 -6.16 -0.40 8.01
C ILE A 168 -7.19 0.45 8.77
N SER A 169 -8.36 -0.10 9.09
CA SER A 169 -9.43 0.62 9.80
C SER A 169 -9.07 1.02 11.23
N GLY A 170 -8.18 0.26 11.88
CA GLY A 170 -7.70 0.53 13.24
C GLY A 170 -6.29 1.10 13.29
N ALA A 171 -5.72 1.49 12.15
CA ALA A 171 -4.32 1.86 12.05
C ALA A 171 -3.96 3.04 12.98
N THR A 172 -2.84 2.91 13.69
CA THR A 172 -2.34 3.94 14.59
C THR A 172 -1.66 5.06 13.80
N ASN A 173 -1.98 6.33 14.06
CA ASN A 173 -1.30 7.42 13.36
C ASN A 173 0.17 7.50 13.75
N LEU A 174 1.08 7.56 12.77
CA LEU A 174 2.46 7.94 13.02
C LEU A 174 2.51 9.35 13.60
N ALA A 175 3.28 9.53 14.67
CA ALA A 175 3.53 10.83 15.24
C ALA A 175 4.28 11.70 14.21
N ARG A 176 3.83 12.95 14.04
CA ARG A 176 4.35 13.87 13.02
C ARG A 176 4.87 15.16 13.64
N ASN A 177 6.07 15.56 13.23
CA ASN A 177 6.63 16.90 13.50
C ASN A 177 7.24 17.47 12.22
N GLY A 178 6.50 18.37 11.56
CA GLY A 178 6.83 18.83 10.21
C GLY A 178 6.90 17.64 9.24
N ASN A 179 8.03 17.49 8.56
CA ASN A 179 8.26 16.36 7.66
C ASN A 179 8.61 15.06 8.39
N SER A 180 8.99 15.12 9.66
CA SER A 180 9.44 13.95 10.41
C SER A 180 8.27 13.10 10.85
N LEU A 181 8.42 11.78 10.74
CA LEU A 181 7.48 10.77 11.19
C LEU A 181 8.16 9.83 12.18
N SER A 182 7.41 9.39 13.20
CA SER A 182 7.87 8.40 14.17
C SER A 182 6.75 7.50 14.69
N GLY A 183 7.10 6.27 15.03
CA GLY A 183 6.23 5.28 15.65
C GLY A 183 7.06 4.18 16.29
N SER A 184 6.44 3.31 17.07
CA SER A 184 7.09 2.19 17.75
C SER A 184 6.02 1.23 18.24
N GLY A 185 6.34 -0.05 18.34
CA GLY A 185 5.45 -1.09 18.82
C GLY A 185 6.20 -2.40 19.08
N ILE A 186 5.45 -3.48 19.29
CA ILE A 186 5.96 -4.82 19.54
C ILE A 186 5.18 -5.81 18.69
N ILE A 187 5.87 -6.53 17.80
CA ILE A 187 5.30 -7.75 17.19
C ILE A 187 5.39 -8.86 18.23
N GLU A 188 4.27 -9.20 18.87
CA GLU A 188 4.25 -9.99 20.10
C GLU A 188 3.85 -11.45 19.89
N ARG A 189 3.39 -11.84 18.70
CA ARG A 189 3.14 -13.23 18.33
C ARG A 189 3.27 -13.45 16.83
N THR A 190 3.47 -14.70 16.42
CA THR A 190 3.49 -15.06 15.00
C THR A 190 2.18 -14.68 14.33
N GLY A 191 2.25 -13.92 13.23
CA GLY A 191 1.08 -13.45 12.48
C GLY A 191 0.44 -12.17 13.02
N ASP A 192 1.01 -11.57 14.06
CA ASP A 192 0.69 -10.20 14.44
C ASP A 192 1.15 -9.21 13.36
N GLN A 193 0.35 -8.16 13.16
CA GLN A 193 0.58 -7.16 12.14
C GLN A 193 0.20 -5.79 12.68
N ASP A 194 1.13 -4.84 12.59
CA ASP A 194 0.85 -3.50 13.08
C ASP A 194 0.64 -2.52 11.94
N TYR A 195 -0.57 -1.99 11.82
CA TYR A 195 -0.88 -0.95 10.84
C TYR A 195 -0.71 0.44 11.43
N PHE A 196 0.05 1.26 10.71
CA PHE A 196 0.24 2.68 10.97
C PHE A 196 -0.25 3.54 9.82
N ALA A 197 -0.88 4.66 10.13
CA ALA A 197 -1.37 5.63 9.15
C ALA A 197 -0.46 6.87 9.09
N PHE A 198 -0.25 7.40 7.88
CA PHE A 198 0.35 8.71 7.68
C PHE A 198 -0.15 9.36 6.39
N SER A 199 -0.01 10.67 6.29
CA SER A 199 -0.31 11.44 5.07
C SER A 199 0.93 12.10 4.50
N THR A 200 0.91 12.46 3.21
CA THR A 200 1.97 13.22 2.54
C THR A 200 1.38 14.26 1.60
N SER A 201 2.05 15.40 1.40
CA SER A 201 1.74 16.37 0.34
C SER A 201 2.20 15.93 -1.05
N GLY A 202 2.74 14.71 -1.15
CA GLY A 202 3.35 14.17 -2.36
C GLY A 202 4.85 14.43 -2.41
N GLY A 203 5.57 13.53 -3.07
CA GLY A 203 7.02 13.49 -3.13
C GLY A 203 7.61 12.28 -2.39
N THR A 204 8.92 12.33 -2.16
CA THR A 204 9.67 11.21 -1.58
C THR A 204 9.35 11.01 -0.10
N VAL A 205 8.86 9.83 0.24
CA VAL A 205 8.72 9.33 1.61
C VAL A 205 9.86 8.35 1.88
N ASN A 206 10.56 8.54 3.00
CA ASN A 206 11.65 7.70 3.46
C ASN A 206 11.42 7.31 4.91
N LEU A 207 11.20 6.03 5.20
CA LEU A 207 11.02 5.51 6.55
C LEU A 207 12.07 4.45 6.84
N ASN A 208 12.76 4.56 7.97
CA ASN A 208 13.64 3.54 8.52
C ASN A 208 12.86 2.74 9.56
N LEU A 209 12.84 1.43 9.37
CA LEU A 209 12.21 0.46 10.25
C LEU A 209 13.34 -0.30 10.92
N ASN A 210 13.45 -0.21 12.24
CA ASN A 210 14.55 -0.79 12.99
C ASN A 210 14.02 -1.54 14.20
N THR A 211 14.69 -2.63 14.58
CA THR A 211 14.56 -3.17 15.93
C THR A 211 15.35 -2.35 16.96
N VAL A 212 15.50 -2.87 18.18
CA VAL A 212 16.37 -2.33 19.23
C VAL A 212 17.84 -2.25 18.81
N GLY A 213 18.58 -1.31 19.39
CA GLY A 213 19.98 -1.06 18.99
C GLY A 213 20.96 -2.20 19.30
N ARG A 214 20.58 -3.17 20.15
CA ARG A 214 21.35 -4.37 20.48
C ARG A 214 20.41 -5.55 20.67
N HIS A 215 20.87 -6.73 20.26
CA HIS A 215 20.22 -8.02 20.55
C HIS A 215 18.73 -8.06 20.16
N GLY A 216 18.38 -7.47 19.03
CA GLY A 216 17.02 -7.53 18.51
C GLY A 216 16.69 -8.89 17.92
N ASN A 217 15.45 -9.31 18.11
CA ASN A 217 14.97 -10.62 17.62
C ASN A 217 14.06 -10.47 16.40
N LEU A 218 13.40 -9.34 16.23
CA LEU A 218 12.52 -9.10 15.08
C LEU A 218 13.34 -8.89 13.79
N ASP A 219 13.31 -9.88 12.89
CA ASP A 219 13.59 -9.64 11.46
C ASP A 219 12.36 -8.95 10.87
N ILE A 220 12.52 -7.67 10.53
CA ILE A 220 11.41 -6.73 10.32
C ILE A 220 11.12 -6.54 8.83
N VAL A 221 9.84 -6.62 8.46
CA VAL A 221 9.36 -6.25 7.13
C VAL A 221 8.32 -5.14 7.21
N GLY A 222 8.42 -4.19 6.28
CA GLY A 222 7.43 -3.13 6.08
C GLY A 222 6.66 -3.32 4.78
N ARG A 223 5.34 -3.16 4.81
CA ARG A 223 4.50 -3.16 3.60
C ARG A 223 3.71 -1.88 3.51
N LEU A 224 3.78 -1.20 2.37
CA LEU A 224 3.12 0.09 2.17
C LEU A 224 1.83 -0.10 1.38
N PHE A 225 0.76 0.55 1.80
CA PHE A 225 -0.57 0.47 1.19
C PHE A 225 -1.13 1.86 0.88
N THR A 226 -1.92 1.95 -0.19
CA THR A 226 -2.77 3.11 -0.48
C THR A 226 -3.93 3.21 0.50
N SER A 227 -4.66 4.33 0.45
CA SER A 227 -5.90 4.51 1.21
C SER A 227 -7.02 3.52 0.86
N SER A 228 -6.96 2.89 -0.31
CA SER A 228 -7.89 1.84 -0.75
C SER A 228 -7.49 0.43 -0.32
N GLY A 229 -6.36 0.28 0.39
CA GLY A 229 -5.81 -1.02 0.78
C GLY A 229 -5.03 -1.73 -0.32
N THR A 230 -4.68 -1.04 -1.40
CA THR A 230 -3.81 -1.62 -2.44
C THR A 230 -2.35 -1.56 -1.98
N GLN A 231 -1.67 -2.70 -1.94
CA GLN A 231 -0.25 -2.73 -1.59
C GLN A 231 0.60 -2.09 -2.70
N ILE A 232 1.44 -1.14 -2.32
CA ILE A 232 2.39 -0.43 -3.17
C ILE A 232 3.72 -1.19 -3.24
N GLY A 233 4.17 -1.74 -2.11
CA GLY A 233 5.45 -2.45 -2.05
C GLY A 233 5.68 -3.15 -0.71
N THR A 234 6.62 -4.09 -0.74
CA THR A 234 7.21 -4.77 0.41
C THR A 234 8.65 -4.31 0.52
N PHE A 235 9.08 -3.96 1.72
CA PHE A 235 10.40 -3.47 2.05
C PHE A 235 10.99 -4.40 3.11
N ASP A 236 11.98 -5.16 2.69
CA ASP A 236 12.63 -6.21 3.46
C ASP A 236 14.12 -6.19 3.06
N THR A 237 15.00 -6.25 4.05
CA THR A 237 16.42 -6.46 3.82
C THR A 237 16.78 -7.81 4.42
N GLN A 238 16.83 -8.83 3.57
CA GLN A 238 16.93 -10.22 3.98
C GLN A 238 18.02 -10.48 5.03
N GLY A 239 17.61 -11.03 6.18
CA GLY A 239 18.50 -11.37 7.28
C GLY A 239 19.04 -10.15 8.05
N SER A 240 18.39 -8.99 7.92
CA SER A 240 18.70 -7.75 8.64
C SER A 240 17.55 -7.37 9.56
N LEU A 241 17.87 -7.03 10.80
CA LEU A 241 16.88 -6.56 11.78
C LEU A 241 16.44 -5.09 11.56
N SER A 242 16.70 -4.57 10.36
CA SER A 242 16.30 -3.26 9.92
C SER A 242 16.15 -3.21 8.41
N THR A 243 15.27 -2.32 7.96
CA THR A 243 15.07 -2.05 6.55
C THR A 243 14.67 -0.59 6.33
N THR A 244 14.77 -0.12 5.09
CA THR A 244 14.35 1.22 4.70
C THR A 244 13.30 1.14 3.61
N LEU A 245 12.20 1.84 3.84
CA LEU A 245 11.19 2.14 2.86
C LEU A 245 11.52 3.47 2.19
N SER A 246 11.62 3.46 0.87
CA SER A 246 11.70 4.69 0.06
C SER A 246 10.71 4.60 -1.08
N ALA A 247 9.79 5.56 -1.17
CA ALA A 247 8.80 5.62 -2.23
C ALA A 247 8.48 7.07 -2.60
N ASN A 248 8.34 7.35 -3.89
CA ASN A 248 7.76 8.61 -4.33
C ASN A 248 6.24 8.43 -4.41
N LEU A 249 5.53 9.14 -3.52
CA LEU A 249 4.10 8.99 -3.37
C LEU A 249 3.39 10.24 -3.90
N SER A 250 2.21 10.05 -4.49
CA SER A 250 1.29 11.18 -4.67
C SER A 250 0.88 11.72 -3.30
N ALA A 251 0.34 12.93 -3.29
CA ALA A 251 -0.30 13.42 -2.09
C ALA A 251 -1.44 12.47 -1.67
N GLY A 252 -1.69 12.32 -0.37
CA GLY A 252 -2.76 11.47 0.14
C GLY A 252 -2.42 10.77 1.45
N SER A 253 -3.33 9.89 1.87
CA SER A 253 -3.18 9.02 3.05
C SER A 253 -2.67 7.65 2.65
N TYR A 254 -1.77 7.11 3.45
CA TYR A 254 -1.09 5.83 3.24
C TYR A 254 -1.02 5.06 4.55
N TYR A 255 -0.86 3.75 4.43
CA TYR A 255 -0.74 2.85 5.56
C TYR A 255 0.55 2.05 5.46
N LEU A 256 1.31 1.99 6.54
CA LEU A 256 2.48 1.16 6.72
C LEU A 256 2.09 -0.01 7.63
N GLN A 257 2.20 -1.23 7.14
CA GLN A 257 2.12 -2.43 7.95
C GLN A 257 3.51 -2.89 8.36
N ILE A 258 3.70 -3.24 9.63
CA ILE A 258 4.89 -3.88 10.18
C ILE A 258 4.57 -5.34 10.50
N ASP A 259 5.56 -6.22 10.34
CA ASP A 259 5.48 -7.66 10.57
C ASP A 259 6.87 -8.23 10.89
N GLY A 260 6.88 -9.47 11.37
CA GLY A 260 8.04 -10.36 11.29
C GLY A 260 8.19 -10.99 9.89
N THR A 261 9.43 -11.30 9.49
CA THR A 261 9.71 -12.01 8.23
C THR A 261 10.62 -13.22 8.43
N SER A 262 10.76 -14.00 7.37
CA SER A 262 11.65 -15.16 7.28
C SER A 262 12.95 -14.81 6.56
N TYR A 263 14.01 -15.55 6.86
CA TYR A 263 15.25 -15.51 6.10
C TYR A 263 15.61 -16.91 5.59
N GLY A 264 15.87 -17.04 4.28
CA GLY A 264 16.34 -18.30 3.68
C GLY A 264 15.41 -19.50 3.92
N ASN A 265 15.98 -20.71 3.81
CA ASN A 265 15.28 -21.95 4.16
C ASN A 265 15.69 -22.42 5.57
N PRO A 266 14.74 -22.60 6.51
CA PRO A 266 15.01 -23.06 7.89
C PRO A 266 15.86 -24.33 7.99
N VAL A 267 15.71 -25.25 7.02
CA VAL A 267 16.40 -26.53 7.04
C VAL A 267 17.90 -26.37 6.74
N THR A 268 18.31 -25.32 6.02
CA THR A 268 19.66 -25.22 5.46
C THR A 268 20.44 -24.00 5.93
N GLU A 269 19.84 -22.81 5.91
CA GLU A 269 20.56 -21.56 6.24
C GLU A 269 19.72 -20.49 6.95
N GLY A 270 18.47 -20.79 7.26
CA GLY A 270 17.46 -19.78 7.54
C GLY A 270 16.64 -19.99 8.80
N TYR A 271 15.53 -19.26 8.85
CA TYR A 271 14.46 -19.37 9.84
C TYR A 271 13.14 -18.90 9.21
N SER A 272 12.02 -19.43 9.72
CA SER A 272 10.70 -18.95 9.33
C SER A 272 10.35 -17.67 10.12
N ASP A 273 9.22 -17.06 9.81
CA ASP A 273 8.67 -15.93 10.56
C ASP A 273 8.23 -16.29 11.99
N TYR A 274 8.24 -17.57 12.36
CA TYR A 274 7.78 -18.06 13.67
C TYR A 274 8.38 -17.29 14.85
N GLY A 275 9.72 -17.15 14.87
CA GLY A 275 10.46 -16.56 15.98
C GLY A 275 10.81 -15.08 15.79
N SER A 276 10.48 -14.49 14.63
CA SER A 276 10.78 -13.10 14.28
C SER A 276 9.82 -12.15 14.98
N LEU A 277 9.98 -12.02 16.30
CA LEU A 277 9.13 -11.25 17.20
C LEU A 277 9.98 -10.26 17.99
N GLY A 278 9.38 -9.16 18.42
CA GLY A 278 10.07 -8.20 19.28
C GLY A 278 9.72 -6.74 19.01
N THR A 279 10.52 -5.86 19.61
CA THR A 279 10.34 -4.42 19.59
C THR A 279 10.76 -3.85 18.23
N PHE A 280 10.01 -2.85 17.75
CA PHE A 280 10.44 -2.03 16.62
C PHE A 280 10.24 -0.53 16.84
N ASN A 281 10.96 0.24 16.03
CA ASN A 281 10.85 1.69 15.92
C ASN A 281 10.79 2.09 14.45
N ILE A 282 9.90 3.03 14.15
CA ILE A 282 9.72 3.69 12.87
C ILE A 282 10.25 5.11 13.02
N THR A 283 11.14 5.52 12.13
CA THR A 283 11.58 6.91 12.02
C THR A 283 11.65 7.29 10.55
N GLY A 284 11.55 8.57 10.22
CA GLY A 284 11.81 8.99 8.85
C GLY A 284 11.12 10.28 8.50
N THR A 285 10.86 10.45 7.20
CA THR A 285 10.28 11.66 6.67
C THR A 285 9.24 11.38 5.60
N ALA A 286 8.20 12.20 5.61
CA ALA A 286 7.25 12.33 4.51
C ALA A 286 6.90 13.82 4.38
N PRO A 287 6.93 14.41 3.16
CA PRO A 287 6.54 15.79 2.92
C PRO A 287 5.23 16.12 3.63
N ALA A 288 5.30 17.08 4.55
CA ALA A 288 4.14 17.44 5.34
C ALA A 288 3.07 18.07 4.43
N PRO A 289 1.78 17.71 4.58
CA PRO A 289 0.68 18.52 4.07
C PRO A 289 0.90 19.98 4.49
N ALA A 290 0.63 20.93 3.57
CA ALA A 290 0.81 22.35 3.87
C ALA A 290 0.09 22.72 5.18
N SER A 291 0.80 23.41 6.08
CA SER A 291 0.28 23.85 7.38
C SER A 291 -0.73 25.00 7.27
N GLY A 292 -0.91 25.56 6.06
CA GLY A 292 -2.08 26.36 5.70
C GLY A 292 -3.11 25.44 5.06
N GLY A 293 -4.34 25.43 5.58
CA GLY A 293 -5.40 24.58 5.05
C GLY A 293 -5.53 24.68 3.53
N VAL A 294 -5.62 23.53 2.87
CA VAL A 294 -5.78 23.43 1.41
C VAL A 294 -7.25 23.51 0.99
N ALA A 295 -8.15 23.51 1.97
CA ALA A 295 -9.52 23.96 1.85
C ALA A 295 -9.84 24.88 3.04
N THR A 296 -10.84 25.74 2.91
CA THR A 296 -11.42 26.48 4.03
C THR A 296 -12.92 26.30 3.98
N VAL A 297 -13.52 25.86 5.07
CA VAL A 297 -14.98 25.76 5.21
C VAL A 297 -15.51 26.97 5.96
N TYR A 298 -16.72 27.39 5.61
CA TYR A 298 -17.36 28.58 6.13
C TYR A 298 -18.78 28.27 6.60
N LYS A 299 -19.14 28.85 7.75
CA LYS A 299 -20.46 28.71 8.35
C LYS A 299 -21.58 29.26 7.47
N ASP A 300 -21.34 30.36 6.78
CA ASP A 300 -22.35 31.06 5.97
C ASP A 300 -21.99 31.01 4.48
N CYS A 301 -22.96 31.29 3.61
CA CYS A 301 -22.69 31.46 2.18
C CYS A 301 -21.77 32.67 1.90
N ASN A 302 -21.24 32.70 0.67
CA ASN A 302 -20.32 33.70 0.12
C ASN A 302 -18.99 33.79 0.88
N TYR A 303 -18.53 32.68 1.46
CA TYR A 303 -17.28 32.60 2.23
C TYR A 303 -17.26 33.53 3.45
N THR A 304 -18.40 33.61 4.15
CA THR A 304 -18.57 34.47 5.34
C THR A 304 -18.86 33.64 6.60
N GLY A 305 -18.90 34.30 7.77
CA GLY A 305 -19.05 33.63 9.05
C GLY A 305 -17.74 33.01 9.56
N THR A 306 -17.85 32.06 10.49
CA THR A 306 -16.70 31.31 11.02
C THR A 306 -16.00 30.57 9.89
N ALA A 307 -14.70 30.80 9.73
CA ALA A 307 -13.87 30.19 8.71
C ALA A 307 -12.83 29.27 9.35
N VAL A 308 -12.76 28.01 8.90
CA VAL A 308 -11.80 27.04 9.41
C VAL A 308 -11.01 26.45 8.24
N ALA A 309 -9.71 26.68 8.26
CA ALA A 309 -8.78 26.13 7.28
C ALA A 309 -8.49 24.66 7.60
N LEU A 310 -8.68 23.79 6.61
CA LEU A 310 -8.52 22.35 6.69
C LEU A 310 -7.35 21.90 5.82
N PRO A 311 -6.26 21.38 6.41
CA PRO A 311 -5.24 20.62 5.68
C PRO A 311 -5.83 19.40 4.97
N ALA A 312 -5.06 18.78 4.09
CA ALA A 312 -5.44 17.48 3.56
C ALA A 312 -5.54 16.45 4.70
N GLY A 313 -6.62 15.68 4.72
CA GLY A 313 -6.92 14.71 5.76
C GLY A 313 -8.39 14.29 5.76
N ASP A 314 -8.69 13.31 6.60
CA ASP A 314 -10.01 12.76 6.82
C ASP A 314 -10.57 13.34 8.13
N TYR A 315 -11.78 13.89 8.09
CA TYR A 315 -12.41 14.58 9.20
C TYR A 315 -13.78 13.97 9.53
N THR A 316 -13.81 13.13 10.57
CA THR A 316 -15.05 12.69 11.23
C THR A 316 -15.74 13.85 11.94
N LEU A 317 -16.97 13.67 12.40
CA LEU A 317 -17.70 14.67 13.18
C LEU A 317 -16.88 15.15 14.39
N ALA A 318 -16.28 14.23 15.14
CA ALA A 318 -15.42 14.57 16.28
C ALA A 318 -14.19 15.40 15.85
N ALA A 319 -13.59 15.08 14.70
CA ALA A 319 -12.45 15.82 14.16
C ALA A 319 -12.85 17.23 13.67
N LEU A 320 -14.06 17.42 13.17
CA LEU A 320 -14.62 18.72 12.79
C LEU A 320 -14.95 19.57 14.03
N GLN A 321 -15.61 18.99 15.03
CA GLN A 321 -15.99 19.66 16.28
C GLN A 321 -14.77 20.14 17.07
N SER A 322 -13.69 19.34 17.12
CA SER A 322 -12.43 19.77 17.76
C SER A 322 -11.78 20.99 17.10
N ARG A 323 -12.18 21.31 15.87
CA ARG A 323 -11.74 22.49 15.10
C ARG A 323 -12.77 23.62 15.10
N GLY A 324 -13.85 23.48 15.86
CA GLY A 324 -14.92 24.49 15.96
C GLY A 324 -15.95 24.46 14.83
N ILE A 325 -15.97 23.40 14.01
CA ILE A 325 -16.99 23.19 12.97
C ILE A 325 -18.10 22.32 13.58
N LEU A 326 -19.31 22.85 13.68
CA LEU A 326 -20.46 22.12 14.23
C LEU A 326 -21.03 21.13 13.21
N ASN A 327 -21.83 20.17 13.69
CA ASN A 327 -22.53 19.25 12.80
C ASN A 327 -23.46 20.04 11.89
N ASP A 328 -23.52 19.68 10.61
CA ASP A 328 -24.46 20.27 9.68
C ASP A 328 -24.35 21.80 9.63
N ASP A 329 -23.13 22.35 9.65
CA ASP A 329 -22.90 23.80 9.80
C ASP A 329 -22.06 24.42 8.67
N ILE A 330 -21.80 23.68 7.60
CA ILE A 330 -21.02 24.15 6.46
C ILE A 330 -21.97 24.64 5.35
N SER A 331 -21.84 25.92 4.98
CA SER A 331 -22.65 26.55 3.94
C SER A 331 -21.85 26.98 2.70
N SER A 332 -20.54 27.19 2.82
CA SER A 332 -19.64 27.42 1.67
C SER A 332 -18.22 26.95 1.95
N LEU A 333 -17.41 26.77 0.89
CA LEU A 333 -16.01 26.36 1.04
C LEU A 333 -15.12 26.81 -0.11
N THR A 334 -13.85 27.07 0.17
CA THR A 334 -12.80 27.23 -0.85
C THR A 334 -11.97 25.95 -0.92
N VAL A 335 -11.45 25.65 -2.12
CA VAL A 335 -10.54 24.53 -2.37
C VAL A 335 -9.37 25.05 -3.17
N ASN A 336 -8.15 24.82 -2.68
CA ASN A 336 -6.94 25.14 -3.41
C ASN A 336 -6.82 24.22 -4.63
N SER A 337 -6.25 24.75 -5.72
CA SER A 337 -6.00 23.97 -6.93
C SER A 337 -5.20 22.69 -6.63
N GLY A 338 -5.58 21.58 -7.25
CA GLY A 338 -4.99 20.25 -7.02
C GLY A 338 -5.61 19.45 -5.88
N TYR A 339 -6.60 20.01 -5.17
CA TYR A 339 -7.33 19.34 -4.08
C TYR A 339 -8.82 19.22 -4.40
N GLN A 340 -9.49 18.33 -3.68
CA GLN A 340 -10.93 18.19 -3.64
C GLN A 340 -11.41 18.03 -2.20
N VAL A 341 -12.63 18.46 -1.95
CA VAL A 341 -13.36 18.19 -0.70
C VAL A 341 -14.52 17.27 -1.01
N VAL A 342 -14.60 16.14 -0.33
CA VAL A 342 -15.76 15.24 -0.38
C VAL A 342 -16.53 15.41 0.91
N LEU A 343 -17.72 16.00 0.83
CA LEU A 343 -18.66 16.14 1.93
C LEU A 343 -19.51 14.87 2.03
N TYR A 344 -19.80 14.41 3.25
CA TYR A 344 -20.64 13.25 3.52
C TYR A 344 -21.79 13.63 4.47
N GLU A 345 -22.99 13.15 4.15
CA GLU A 345 -24.21 13.41 4.91
C GLU A 345 -24.17 12.78 6.31
N ASN A 346 -23.47 11.66 6.47
CA ASN A 346 -23.33 10.97 7.75
C ASN A 346 -21.87 10.96 8.23
N ASP A 347 -21.67 10.63 9.51
CA ASP A 347 -20.34 10.49 10.09
C ASP A 347 -19.57 9.30 9.48
N ASN A 348 -18.25 9.29 9.69
CA ASN A 348 -17.34 8.25 9.23
C ASN A 348 -17.42 8.01 7.71
N PHE A 349 -17.62 9.09 6.96
CA PHE A 349 -17.57 9.12 5.49
C PHE A 349 -18.62 8.22 4.82
N SER A 350 -19.83 8.22 5.38
CA SER A 350 -20.94 7.38 4.92
C SER A 350 -22.13 8.22 4.44
N GLY A 351 -23.14 7.58 3.84
CA GLY A 351 -24.32 8.26 3.30
C GLY A 351 -24.07 8.91 1.93
N THR A 352 -24.94 9.87 1.58
CA THR A 352 -24.80 10.64 0.35
C THR A 352 -23.51 11.46 0.40
N ALA A 353 -22.82 11.60 -0.74
CA ALA A 353 -21.58 12.37 -0.80
C ALA A 353 -21.62 13.43 -1.92
N LEU A 354 -20.94 14.55 -1.70
CA LEU A 354 -20.71 15.59 -2.68
C LEU A 354 -19.22 15.89 -2.80
N THR A 355 -18.68 15.75 -4.01
CA THR A 355 -17.28 16.08 -4.32
C THR A 355 -17.19 17.46 -4.95
N LEU A 356 -16.33 18.31 -4.38
CA LEU A 356 -16.05 19.67 -4.82
C LEU A 356 -14.55 19.80 -5.13
N THR A 357 -14.21 20.07 -6.38
CA THR A 357 -12.83 20.25 -6.86
C THR A 357 -12.40 21.72 -6.95
N ALA A 358 -13.31 22.63 -6.62
CA ALA A 358 -13.10 24.08 -6.60
C ALA A 358 -13.99 24.70 -5.51
N GLY A 359 -13.78 25.99 -5.22
CA GLY A 359 -14.60 26.71 -4.26
C GLY A 359 -16.08 26.76 -4.68
N ASN A 360 -16.97 26.63 -3.69
CA ASN A 360 -18.40 26.79 -3.86
C ASN A 360 -18.89 27.89 -2.91
N GLY A 361 -19.39 28.98 -3.50
CA GLY A 361 -19.84 30.15 -2.77
C GLY A 361 -21.14 29.94 -2.02
N CYS A 362 -21.97 28.93 -2.33
CA CYS A 362 -23.17 28.64 -1.55
C CYS A 362 -23.72 27.25 -1.87
N LEU A 363 -23.78 26.38 -0.86
CA LEU A 363 -24.24 25.00 -1.01
C LEU A 363 -25.77 24.88 -1.18
N VAL A 364 -26.51 25.98 -1.08
CA VAL A 364 -27.99 26.05 -1.21
C VAL A 364 -28.49 25.66 -2.61
N ASN A 365 -27.70 25.84 -3.68
CA ASN A 365 -28.07 25.45 -5.04
C ASN A 365 -26.82 25.12 -5.88
N ASN A 366 -26.27 23.91 -5.68
CA ASN A 366 -25.02 23.51 -6.32
C ASN A 366 -25.20 23.27 -7.85
N PRO A 367 -24.48 24.00 -8.73
CA PRO A 367 -24.52 23.78 -10.18
C PRO A 367 -24.03 22.40 -10.64
N LEU A 368 -23.39 21.63 -9.75
CA LEU A 368 -22.84 20.30 -10.04
C LEU A 368 -23.84 19.13 -9.82
N GLY A 369 -25.11 19.40 -9.45
CA GLY A 369 -26.17 18.38 -9.24
C GLY A 369 -25.94 17.51 -8.00
N THR A 370 -26.85 17.34 -7.05
CA THR A 370 -28.20 16.77 -7.20
C THR A 370 -29.13 17.13 -6.02
N SER A 371 -28.75 18.01 -5.10
CA SER A 371 -29.63 18.53 -4.03
C SER A 371 -28.95 19.67 -3.26
N ASN A 372 -29.72 20.39 -2.44
CA ASN A 372 -29.21 21.37 -1.47
C ASN A 372 -28.31 20.65 -0.43
N TRP A 373 -27.06 21.09 -0.32
CA TRP A 373 -26.00 20.57 0.57
C TRP A 373 -25.66 21.52 1.71
N ASN A 374 -26.35 22.66 1.80
CA ASN A 374 -26.20 23.60 2.89
C ASN A 374 -26.54 22.90 4.20
N ASP A 375 -25.65 22.99 5.19
CA ASP A 375 -25.91 22.50 6.54
C ASP A 375 -26.27 21.00 6.56
N LYS A 376 -25.49 20.19 5.84
CA LYS A 376 -25.68 18.72 5.76
C LYS A 376 -24.43 17.88 5.96
N ALA A 377 -23.25 18.51 5.95
CA ALA A 377 -22.01 17.77 6.06
C ALA A 377 -21.77 17.39 7.53
N THR A 378 -21.84 16.09 7.83
CA THR A 378 -21.49 15.52 9.14
C THR A 378 -20.03 15.05 9.19
N SER A 379 -19.46 14.63 8.05
CA SER A 379 -18.03 14.35 7.92
C SER A 379 -17.51 14.77 6.54
N LEU A 380 -16.19 14.98 6.40
CA LEU A 380 -15.60 15.34 5.11
C LEU A 380 -14.17 14.81 4.93
N ARG A 381 -13.77 14.64 3.67
CA ARG A 381 -12.37 14.37 3.31
C ARG A 381 -11.82 15.51 2.49
N VAL A 382 -10.69 16.07 2.91
CA VAL A 382 -9.88 16.98 2.11
C VAL A 382 -8.74 16.16 1.54
N GLN A 383 -8.79 15.88 0.25
CA GLN A 383 -7.79 15.03 -0.38
C GLN A 383 -7.29 15.70 -1.66
N PRO A 384 -6.10 15.36 -2.13
CA PRO A 384 -5.70 15.71 -3.49
C PRO A 384 -6.79 15.26 -4.46
N ALA A 385 -7.13 16.12 -5.41
CA ALA A 385 -8.02 15.70 -6.47
C ALA A 385 -7.35 14.49 -7.13
N ALA A 386 -8.01 13.32 -7.10
CA ALA A 386 -7.46 12.16 -7.78
C ALA A 386 -7.17 12.59 -9.22
N SER A 387 -6.07 12.11 -9.79
CA SER A 387 -5.84 12.18 -11.25
C SER A 387 -6.87 11.31 -11.96
N GLN A 388 -8.16 11.60 -11.79
CA GLN A 388 -9.16 11.23 -12.77
C GLN A 388 -8.80 12.03 -14.01
N SER A 389 -8.57 11.30 -15.10
CA SER A 389 -8.56 11.85 -16.44
C SER A 389 -9.81 12.71 -16.57
N PHE A 390 -9.66 14.04 -16.50
CA PHE A 390 -10.78 14.94 -16.78
C PHE A 390 -11.37 14.49 -18.11
N SER A 391 -12.67 14.17 -18.14
CA SER A 391 -13.38 13.85 -19.37
C SER A 391 -14.76 14.47 -19.28
N VAL A 392 -15.11 15.30 -20.25
CA VAL A 392 -16.45 15.88 -20.40
C VAL A 392 -16.98 15.54 -21.78
N THR A 393 -18.22 15.06 -21.84
CA THR A 393 -18.95 14.86 -23.10
C THR A 393 -20.00 15.96 -23.26
N LEU A 394 -19.89 16.71 -24.34
CA LEU A 394 -20.74 17.82 -24.74
C LEU A 394 -21.65 17.33 -25.86
N GLN A 395 -22.94 17.17 -25.57
CA GLN A 395 -23.94 16.83 -26.58
C GLN A 395 -24.11 18.01 -27.55
N ALA A 396 -24.17 17.73 -28.86
CA ALA A 396 -24.25 18.75 -29.91
C ALA A 396 -25.54 19.57 -29.81
N GLU A 397 -26.65 18.90 -29.54
CA GLU A 397 -27.97 19.49 -29.31
C GLU A 397 -28.06 20.31 -28.02
N ALA A 398 -27.09 20.16 -27.10
CA ALA A 398 -27.03 20.88 -25.84
C ALA A 398 -26.10 22.11 -25.88
N ALA A 399 -25.68 22.55 -27.07
CA ALA A 399 -24.86 23.75 -27.23
C ALA A 399 -25.58 25.00 -26.67
N SER A 400 -24.84 25.84 -25.95
CA SER A 400 -25.33 27.12 -25.42
C SER A 400 -25.65 28.13 -26.52
N VAL A 401 -24.94 28.05 -27.65
CA VAL A 401 -25.19 28.84 -28.86
C VAL A 401 -25.16 27.89 -30.05
N ASN A 402 -26.16 28.01 -30.92
CA ASN A 402 -26.22 27.33 -32.21
C ASN A 402 -26.45 28.36 -33.31
N ASN A 403 -25.59 28.36 -34.33
CA ASN A 403 -25.72 29.20 -35.50
C ASN A 403 -25.63 28.34 -36.77
N GLY A 404 -26.79 28.02 -37.33
CA GLY A 404 -26.93 27.41 -38.66
C GLY A 404 -27.26 25.92 -38.67
N MET A 405 -27.01 25.19 -37.57
CA MET A 405 -27.25 23.74 -37.53
C MET A 405 -28.67 23.38 -37.08
N THR A 406 -29.22 22.27 -37.59
CA THR A 406 -30.57 21.79 -37.23
C THR A 406 -30.50 20.48 -36.46
N ALA A 407 -31.23 20.37 -35.34
CA ALA A 407 -31.32 19.13 -34.58
C ALA A 407 -32.22 18.10 -35.29
N GLU A 408 -31.76 16.85 -35.35
CA GLU A 408 -32.53 15.72 -35.87
C GLU A 408 -32.36 14.48 -34.98
N THR A 409 -33.20 13.46 -35.15
CA THR A 409 -33.07 12.21 -34.38
C THR A 409 -31.84 11.44 -34.84
N THR A 410 -30.99 11.02 -33.89
CA THR A 410 -29.79 10.23 -34.20
C THR A 410 -30.06 8.73 -34.14
N THR A 411 -29.40 7.98 -35.02
CA THR A 411 -29.33 6.51 -34.93
C THR A 411 -28.02 6.03 -34.29
N ASP A 412 -27.20 6.93 -33.75
CA ASP A 412 -25.97 6.54 -33.05
C ASP A 412 -26.28 5.77 -31.76
N ALA A 413 -25.27 5.06 -31.24
CA ALA A 413 -25.38 4.34 -29.99
C ALA A 413 -25.73 5.31 -28.84
N GLY A 414 -26.83 5.02 -28.12
CA GLY A 414 -27.36 5.86 -27.05
C GLY A 414 -28.61 6.67 -27.44
N GLY A 415 -28.93 6.79 -28.74
CA GLY A 415 -30.07 7.58 -29.22
C GLY A 415 -29.90 9.08 -28.93
N GLY A 416 -31.01 9.82 -28.87
CA GLY A 416 -31.02 11.26 -28.65
C GLY A 416 -31.19 12.08 -29.93
N GLN A 417 -30.55 13.25 -29.99
CA GLN A 417 -30.51 14.08 -31.18
C GLN A 417 -29.07 14.29 -31.63
N ASN A 418 -28.87 14.57 -32.92
CA ASN A 418 -27.62 15.10 -33.44
C ASN A 418 -27.87 16.44 -34.13
N MET A 419 -26.80 17.21 -34.35
CA MET A 419 -26.86 18.41 -35.17
C MET A 419 -26.47 18.05 -36.61
N GLY A 420 -27.29 18.46 -37.57
CA GLY A 420 -27.13 18.22 -39.00
C GLY A 420 -27.48 19.44 -39.85
N TYR A 421 -27.53 19.23 -41.17
CA TYR A 421 -27.66 20.31 -42.18
C TYR A 421 -26.53 21.34 -42.10
N VAL A 422 -25.32 20.87 -41.78
CA VAL A 422 -24.16 21.75 -41.54
C VAL A 422 -23.63 22.30 -42.86
N ASP A 423 -23.57 23.63 -42.95
CA ASP A 423 -22.95 24.41 -44.02
C ASP A 423 -21.65 25.08 -43.54
N ALA A 424 -20.83 25.52 -44.51
CA ALA A 424 -19.60 26.24 -44.19
C ALA A 424 -19.94 27.58 -43.51
N GLY A 425 -19.38 27.81 -42.32
CA GLY A 425 -19.67 28.99 -41.49
C GLY A 425 -20.54 28.72 -40.27
N ASP A 426 -21.16 27.53 -40.18
CA ASP A 426 -21.97 27.17 -39.01
C ASP A 426 -21.10 26.87 -37.79
N TYR A 427 -21.64 27.11 -36.59
CA TYR A 427 -20.90 26.88 -35.35
C TYR A 427 -21.80 26.54 -34.17
N LEU A 428 -21.20 25.85 -33.19
CA LEU A 428 -21.78 25.59 -31.86
C LEU A 428 -20.83 26.07 -30.78
N VAL A 429 -21.37 26.57 -29.67
CA VAL A 429 -20.59 27.00 -28.49
C VAL A 429 -21.16 26.40 -27.21
N TRP A 430 -20.28 25.88 -26.35
CA TRP A 430 -20.60 25.51 -24.98
C TRP A 430 -19.90 26.44 -24.00
N ASN A 431 -20.68 27.09 -23.14
CA ASN A 431 -20.14 28.05 -22.18
C ASN A 431 -19.65 27.37 -20.89
N GLY A 432 -18.64 27.94 -20.25
CA GLY A 432 -18.25 27.54 -18.89
C GLY A 432 -17.53 26.19 -18.80
N ILE A 433 -16.82 25.77 -19.84
CA ILE A 433 -16.04 24.53 -19.83
C ILE A 433 -14.78 24.74 -18.99
N ASN A 434 -14.71 24.08 -17.84
CA ASN A 434 -13.59 24.17 -16.91
C ASN A 434 -12.50 23.12 -17.23
N PHE A 435 -11.32 23.57 -17.65
CA PHE A 435 -10.12 22.77 -17.83
C PHE A 435 -9.31 22.80 -16.52
N PRO A 436 -9.29 21.71 -15.74
CA PRO A 436 -8.80 21.76 -14.35
C PRO A 436 -7.27 21.92 -14.23
N THR A 437 -6.51 21.50 -15.24
CA THR A 437 -5.04 21.61 -15.26
C THR A 437 -4.53 22.00 -16.64
N SER A 438 -3.39 22.69 -16.70
CA SER A 438 -2.74 22.98 -17.97
C SER A 438 -2.15 21.70 -18.59
N GLY A 439 -2.13 21.61 -19.91
CA GLY A 439 -1.45 20.55 -20.66
C GLY A 439 -2.30 19.98 -21.77
N SER A 440 -1.96 18.78 -22.25
CA SER A 440 -2.61 18.20 -23.43
C SER A 440 -3.99 17.62 -23.13
N TYR A 441 -4.94 17.85 -24.03
CA TYR A 441 -6.31 17.33 -24.03
C TYR A 441 -6.61 16.72 -25.41
N LEU A 442 -7.22 15.54 -25.41
CA LEU A 442 -7.79 14.90 -26.59
C LEU A 442 -9.21 15.41 -26.77
N ILE A 443 -9.48 16.05 -27.91
CA ILE A 443 -10.81 16.42 -28.35
C ILE A 443 -11.27 15.40 -29.38
N GLU A 444 -12.40 14.74 -29.12
CA GLU A 444 -13.03 13.75 -29.96
C GLU A 444 -14.37 14.29 -30.48
N TYR A 445 -14.65 14.10 -31.76
CA TYR A 445 -15.90 14.50 -32.42
C TYR A 445 -16.57 13.26 -32.96
N ARG A 446 -17.80 12.99 -32.52
CA ARG A 446 -18.62 11.90 -33.04
C ARG A 446 -19.43 12.39 -34.23
N VAL A 447 -19.03 11.99 -35.42
CA VAL A 447 -19.48 12.58 -36.69
C VAL A 447 -20.01 11.53 -37.65
N ALA A 448 -20.93 11.94 -38.52
CA ALA A 448 -21.39 11.20 -39.68
C ALA A 448 -21.36 12.12 -40.90
N SER A 449 -21.19 11.60 -42.11
CA SER A 449 -21.06 12.43 -43.31
C SER A 449 -21.49 11.71 -44.59
N GLY A 450 -21.81 12.50 -45.61
CA GLY A 450 -22.01 12.01 -46.96
C GLY A 450 -20.70 11.59 -47.65
N ALA A 451 -20.75 11.35 -48.96
CA ALA A 451 -19.61 10.83 -49.73
C ALA A 451 -18.38 11.75 -49.79
N SER A 452 -18.53 13.05 -49.50
CA SER A 452 -17.45 14.04 -49.59
C SER A 452 -16.73 14.31 -48.26
N GLY A 453 -17.23 13.81 -47.12
CA GLY A 453 -16.71 14.18 -45.81
C GLY A 453 -16.83 15.68 -45.53
N GLY A 454 -15.95 16.21 -44.68
CA GLY A 454 -15.92 17.64 -44.37
C GLY A 454 -14.74 18.04 -43.47
N THR A 455 -14.77 19.26 -42.94
CA THR A 455 -13.74 19.77 -42.04
C THR A 455 -14.36 20.60 -40.91
N ILE A 456 -13.97 20.25 -39.69
CA ILE A 456 -14.37 20.93 -38.44
C ILE A 456 -13.14 21.55 -37.79
N SER A 457 -13.24 22.75 -37.23
CA SER A 457 -12.22 23.32 -36.34
C SER A 457 -12.80 23.58 -34.96
N SER A 458 -11.94 23.69 -33.95
CA SER A 458 -12.35 24.10 -32.60
C SER A 458 -11.49 25.22 -32.05
N ASP A 459 -12.03 25.93 -31.07
CA ASP A 459 -11.39 27.08 -30.44
C ASP A 459 -11.87 27.30 -29.01
N LEU A 460 -11.16 28.18 -28.30
CA LEU A 460 -11.61 28.76 -27.04
C LEU A 460 -11.87 30.25 -27.22
N ASN A 461 -12.96 30.71 -26.60
CA ASN A 461 -13.36 32.11 -26.50
C ASN A 461 -13.43 32.78 -27.89
N ALA A 462 -14.22 32.20 -28.80
CA ALA A 462 -14.53 32.74 -30.12
C ALA A 462 -13.27 33.05 -30.96
N GLY A 463 -12.35 32.08 -31.02
CA GLY A 463 -11.13 32.14 -31.83
C GLY A 463 -9.93 32.77 -31.13
N THR A 464 -10.05 33.19 -29.86
CA THR A 464 -8.90 33.70 -29.08
C THR A 464 -7.78 32.67 -28.99
N THR A 465 -8.14 31.39 -28.86
CA THR A 465 -7.20 30.27 -28.99
C THR A 465 -7.76 29.30 -30.01
N GLN A 466 -7.09 29.15 -31.16
CA GLN A 466 -7.52 28.22 -32.21
C GLN A 466 -6.79 26.89 -32.10
N PHE A 467 -7.52 25.79 -32.23
CA PHE A 467 -6.97 24.43 -32.21
C PHE A 467 -6.76 23.83 -33.60
N GLY A 468 -7.25 24.50 -34.65
CA GLY A 468 -7.05 24.12 -36.04
C GLY A 468 -8.02 23.05 -36.56
N ASN A 469 -7.77 22.59 -37.78
CA ASN A 469 -8.74 21.82 -38.59
C ASN A 469 -8.62 20.30 -38.40
N THR A 470 -9.73 19.62 -38.17
CA THR A 470 -9.84 18.15 -38.12
C THR A 470 -10.67 17.68 -39.32
N ALA A 471 -10.11 16.78 -40.11
CA ALA A 471 -10.80 16.22 -41.27
C ALA A 471 -11.88 15.22 -40.81
N ILE A 472 -13.06 15.32 -41.41
CA ILE A 472 -14.16 14.37 -41.25
C ILE A 472 -14.16 13.49 -42.51
N PRO A 473 -13.89 12.17 -42.39
CA PRO A 473 -13.92 11.27 -43.54
C PRO A 473 -15.36 11.05 -44.03
N ALA A 474 -15.50 10.54 -45.25
CA ALA A 474 -16.77 9.99 -45.72
C ALA A 474 -17.14 8.76 -44.88
N THR A 475 -18.28 8.79 -44.18
CA THR A 475 -18.65 7.70 -43.25
C THR A 475 -19.60 6.67 -43.86
N GLY A 476 -20.04 6.88 -45.10
CA GLY A 476 -20.96 5.99 -45.81
C GLY A 476 -22.45 6.33 -45.63
N GLY A 477 -22.77 7.40 -44.89
CA GLY A 477 -24.14 7.90 -44.75
C GLY A 477 -24.31 8.91 -43.62
N TRP A 478 -25.39 9.70 -43.68
CA TRP A 478 -25.72 10.77 -42.72
C TRP A 478 -25.93 10.32 -41.28
N GLN A 479 -26.11 9.02 -41.08
CA GLN A 479 -26.35 8.38 -39.79
C GLN A 479 -25.39 7.19 -39.58
N ALA A 480 -24.29 7.14 -40.37
CA ALA A 480 -23.19 6.20 -40.18
C ALA A 480 -22.07 6.90 -39.41
N TRP A 481 -21.86 6.51 -38.16
CA TRP A 481 -21.11 7.31 -37.20
C TRP A 481 -19.68 6.81 -36.97
N THR A 482 -18.71 7.73 -37.04
CA THR A 482 -17.31 7.51 -36.66
C THR A 482 -16.85 8.57 -35.65
N THR A 483 -15.71 8.35 -35.00
CA THR A 483 -15.10 9.33 -34.11
C THR A 483 -13.78 9.80 -34.69
N VAL A 484 -13.64 11.10 -34.91
CA VAL A 484 -12.38 11.74 -35.29
C VAL A 484 -11.84 12.54 -34.11
N SER A 485 -10.53 12.69 -34.00
CA SER A 485 -9.93 13.31 -32.81
C SER A 485 -8.72 14.17 -33.11
N ARG A 486 -8.40 15.08 -32.18
CA ARG A 486 -7.20 15.91 -32.19
C ARG A 486 -6.72 16.15 -30.77
N THR A 487 -5.41 16.09 -30.55
CA THR A 487 -4.79 16.49 -29.29
C THR A 487 -4.37 17.96 -29.35
N VAL A 488 -4.67 18.72 -28.29
CA VAL A 488 -4.40 20.15 -28.17
C VAL A 488 -3.82 20.47 -26.80
N ASP A 489 -3.04 21.53 -26.68
CA ASP A 489 -2.59 22.04 -25.38
C ASP A 489 -3.49 23.17 -24.91
N VAL A 490 -3.96 23.07 -23.67
CA VAL A 490 -4.86 24.05 -23.05
C VAL A 490 -4.31 24.47 -21.70
N THR A 491 -4.34 25.76 -21.39
CA THR A 491 -4.03 26.26 -20.04
C THR A 491 -5.21 26.04 -19.09
N ALA A 492 -4.95 25.77 -17.82
CA ALA A 492 -6.02 25.62 -16.82
C ALA A 492 -6.89 26.89 -16.76
N GLY A 493 -8.20 26.70 -16.66
CA GLY A 493 -9.16 27.81 -16.64
C GLY A 493 -10.54 27.40 -17.15
N THR A 494 -11.49 28.32 -17.02
CA THR A 494 -12.84 28.15 -17.56
C THR A 494 -12.98 28.96 -18.85
N TYR A 495 -13.43 28.31 -19.92
CA TYR A 495 -13.51 28.88 -21.27
C TYR A 495 -14.85 28.57 -21.92
N ASN A 496 -15.20 29.35 -22.94
CA ASN A 496 -16.24 28.95 -23.89
C ASN A 496 -15.58 28.11 -24.97
N PHE A 497 -16.02 26.86 -25.14
CA PHE A 497 -15.50 25.95 -26.16
C PHE A 497 -16.36 26.03 -27.41
N GLY A 498 -15.73 26.30 -28.55
CA GLY A 498 -16.39 26.45 -29.85
C GLY A 498 -16.00 25.34 -30.84
N ILE A 499 -16.95 24.97 -31.70
CA ILE A 499 -16.68 24.26 -32.97
C ILE A 499 -17.19 25.08 -34.14
N TYR A 500 -16.45 25.06 -35.25
CA TYR A 500 -16.75 25.85 -36.45
C TYR A 500 -16.61 24.96 -37.70
N ALA A 501 -17.60 25.03 -38.58
CA ALA A 501 -17.64 24.28 -39.83
C ALA A 501 -16.83 24.99 -40.92
N GLN A 502 -15.64 24.48 -41.20
CA GLN A 502 -14.79 24.98 -42.29
C GLN A 502 -15.36 24.58 -43.66
N THR A 503 -15.99 23.41 -43.73
CA THR A 503 -16.82 22.97 -44.85
C THR A 503 -18.09 22.34 -44.30
N GLY A 504 -19.19 22.34 -45.07
CA GLY A 504 -20.42 21.61 -44.72
C GLY A 504 -20.33 20.10 -45.03
N GLY A 505 -21.48 19.43 -44.96
CA GLY A 505 -21.64 18.04 -45.44
C GLY A 505 -21.44 16.94 -44.40
N TRP A 506 -21.61 17.26 -43.11
CA TRP A 506 -21.49 16.31 -42.00
C TRP A 506 -22.49 16.62 -40.88
N ASN A 507 -22.70 15.64 -40.02
CA ASN A 507 -23.50 15.68 -38.81
C ASN A 507 -22.59 15.48 -37.60
N LEU A 508 -22.94 16.06 -36.45
CA LEU A 508 -22.23 15.93 -35.18
C LEU A 508 -23.19 15.50 -34.07
N ASN A 509 -22.84 14.43 -33.36
CA ASN A 509 -23.59 13.91 -32.22
C ASN A 509 -23.09 14.50 -30.91
N TRP A 510 -21.80 14.33 -30.62
CA TRP A 510 -21.19 14.87 -29.41
C TRP A 510 -19.71 15.22 -29.62
N VAL A 511 -19.20 16.09 -28.75
CA VAL A 511 -17.77 16.35 -28.56
C VAL A 511 -17.34 15.82 -27.21
N ARG A 512 -16.21 15.12 -27.12
CA ARG A 512 -15.62 14.71 -25.85
C ARG A 512 -14.25 15.33 -25.68
N ILE A 513 -14.00 15.90 -24.51
CA ILE A 513 -12.72 16.52 -24.17
C ILE A 513 -12.14 15.74 -23.01
N THR A 514 -11.00 15.07 -23.24
CA THR A 514 -10.34 14.23 -22.24
C THR A 514 -8.93 14.72 -21.99
N LYS A 515 -8.54 14.98 -20.73
CA LYS A 515 -7.15 15.29 -20.37
C LYS A 515 -6.28 14.08 -20.72
N VAL A 516 -5.25 14.32 -21.52
CA VAL A 516 -4.22 13.31 -21.75
C VAL A 516 -3.35 13.28 -20.50
N GLY A 517 -3.34 12.13 -19.82
CA GLY A 517 -2.47 11.89 -18.67
C GLY A 517 -1.00 11.91 -19.09
N SER A 518 -0.11 12.25 -18.16
CA SER A 518 1.33 12.13 -18.38
C SER A 518 1.75 10.65 -18.38
N ALA A 519 1.39 9.94 -19.44
CA ALA A 519 1.95 8.65 -19.81
C ALA A 519 2.39 8.78 -21.26
N ALA A 520 3.58 8.23 -21.55
CA ALA A 520 4.25 8.29 -22.84
C ALA A 520 3.29 8.07 -24.02
N VAL A 521 3.51 8.86 -25.08
CA VAL A 521 2.84 8.80 -26.38
C VAL A 521 2.50 7.36 -26.77
N ALA A 522 1.21 7.03 -26.71
CA ALA A 522 0.66 5.83 -27.33
C ALA A 522 -0.41 6.27 -28.34
N GLN A 523 -0.16 5.90 -29.59
CA GLN A 523 -0.99 6.11 -30.75
C GLN A 523 -2.37 5.44 -30.58
N ALA A 524 -3.40 6.08 -31.11
CA ALA A 524 -4.82 5.78 -30.94
C ALA A 524 -5.28 4.50 -31.72
N PRO A 525 -6.55 4.07 -31.63
CA PRO A 525 -6.92 2.77 -31.06
C PRO A 525 -7.63 1.84 -32.07
N GLU A 526 -7.80 0.56 -31.72
CA GLU A 526 -8.92 -0.24 -32.22
C GLU A 526 -9.65 -0.96 -31.09
N THR A 527 -10.94 -1.19 -31.36
CA THR A 527 -12.07 -1.26 -30.44
C THR A 527 -12.41 -2.66 -29.91
N THR A 528 -13.21 -2.63 -28.84
CA THR A 528 -14.24 -3.59 -28.39
C THR A 528 -13.90 -4.67 -27.35
N ALA A 529 -14.87 -4.81 -26.44
CA ALA A 529 -14.84 -5.46 -25.14
C ALA A 529 -14.80 -6.99 -25.19
N ALA A 530 -14.13 -7.61 -24.20
CA ALA A 530 -14.53 -8.88 -23.59
C ALA A 530 -13.70 -9.15 -22.32
N SER A 531 -14.34 -9.78 -21.34
CA SER A 531 -13.86 -10.29 -20.05
C SER A 531 -12.35 -10.56 -19.93
N SER A 532 -11.72 -9.96 -18.92
CA SER A 532 -10.32 -10.24 -18.56
C SER A 532 -10.14 -11.71 -18.16
N ALA A 533 -9.49 -12.49 -19.02
CA ALA A 533 -8.98 -13.81 -18.69
C ALA A 533 -8.00 -13.71 -17.50
N ARG A 534 -8.17 -14.57 -16.49
CA ARG A 534 -7.32 -14.57 -15.29
C ARG A 534 -5.98 -15.22 -15.63
N LEU A 535 -4.91 -14.45 -15.58
CA LEU A 535 -3.55 -14.92 -15.83
C LEU A 535 -2.59 -14.30 -14.81
N SER A 536 -2.12 -15.13 -13.88
CA SER A 536 -1.20 -14.80 -12.80
C SER A 536 0.08 -15.63 -12.91
N LEU A 537 1.20 -15.03 -12.55
CA LEU A 537 2.54 -15.64 -12.59
C LEU A 537 3.21 -15.45 -11.25
N TYR A 538 3.63 -16.54 -10.60
CA TYR A 538 4.39 -16.45 -9.36
C TYR A 538 5.32 -17.64 -9.14
N PRO A 539 6.47 -17.44 -8.47
CA PRO A 539 7.03 -16.15 -8.09
C PRO A 539 7.48 -15.35 -9.32
N ASN A 540 7.41 -14.02 -9.24
CA ASN A 540 7.95 -13.11 -10.25
C ASN A 540 8.45 -11.86 -9.51
N PRO A 541 9.77 -11.72 -9.25
CA PRO A 541 10.88 -12.40 -9.92
C PRO A 541 11.01 -13.91 -9.66
N VAL A 542 11.51 -14.65 -10.65
CA VAL A 542 11.67 -16.12 -10.65
C VAL A 542 13.15 -16.51 -10.70
N THR A 543 13.53 -17.54 -9.94
CA THR A 543 14.83 -18.21 -10.07
C THR A 543 14.72 -19.38 -11.04
N ASP A 544 14.14 -20.52 -10.65
CA ASP A 544 14.17 -21.71 -11.49
C ASP A 544 12.81 -22.10 -12.07
N TRP A 545 11.71 -21.84 -11.37
CA TRP A 545 10.38 -22.27 -11.78
C TRP A 545 9.35 -21.16 -11.53
N VAL A 546 8.59 -20.77 -12.56
CA VAL A 546 7.45 -19.86 -12.41
C VAL A 546 6.15 -20.61 -12.62
N ARG A 547 5.25 -20.54 -11.65
CA ARG A 547 3.91 -21.13 -11.77
C ARG A 547 3.02 -20.24 -12.61
N LEU A 548 2.34 -20.87 -13.56
CA LEU A 548 1.33 -20.27 -14.41
C LEU A 548 -0.05 -20.61 -13.85
N GLU A 549 -0.69 -19.65 -13.19
CA GLU A 549 -2.11 -19.78 -12.85
C GLU A 549 -2.95 -19.11 -13.92
N ALA A 550 -3.63 -19.95 -14.69
CA ALA A 550 -4.48 -19.53 -15.79
C ALA A 550 -5.92 -19.96 -15.50
N GLY A 551 -6.89 -19.11 -15.83
CA GLY A 551 -8.28 -19.49 -15.78
C GLY A 551 -8.59 -20.62 -16.79
N PRO A 552 -9.71 -21.35 -16.62
CA PRO A 552 -10.11 -22.46 -17.51
C PRO A 552 -10.15 -22.08 -19.00
N GLU A 553 -10.37 -20.80 -19.30
CA GLU A 553 -10.38 -20.23 -20.65
C GLU A 553 -9.02 -20.28 -21.37
N LEU A 554 -7.92 -20.38 -20.62
CA LEU A 554 -6.56 -20.42 -21.16
C LEU A 554 -5.99 -21.84 -21.24
N GLU A 555 -6.66 -22.83 -20.65
CA GLU A 555 -6.19 -24.22 -20.62
C GLU A 555 -6.09 -24.81 -22.03
N GLY A 556 -4.93 -25.39 -22.35
CA GLY A 556 -4.58 -25.91 -23.66
C GLY A 556 -4.09 -24.86 -24.68
N SER A 557 -3.95 -23.58 -24.30
CA SER A 557 -3.42 -22.53 -25.19
C SER A 557 -1.90 -22.64 -25.34
N ALA A 558 -1.35 -22.24 -26.49
CA ALA A 558 0.10 -22.22 -26.69
C ALA A 558 0.73 -21.00 -26.03
N TYR A 559 1.91 -21.16 -25.41
CA TYR A 559 2.69 -20.05 -24.87
C TYR A 559 4.12 -20.02 -25.41
N GLN A 560 4.72 -18.83 -25.42
CA GLN A 560 6.12 -18.56 -25.71
C GLN A 560 6.71 -17.60 -24.66
N VAL A 561 7.93 -17.84 -24.22
CA VAL A 561 8.73 -16.91 -23.41
C VAL A 561 9.77 -16.27 -24.33
N LEU A 562 9.73 -14.96 -24.46
CA LEU A 562 10.58 -14.17 -25.33
C LEU A 562 11.59 -13.38 -24.51
N ASP A 563 12.82 -13.23 -24.99
CA ASP A 563 13.78 -12.26 -24.42
C ASP A 563 13.46 -10.81 -24.85
N SER A 564 14.26 -9.85 -24.39
CA SER A 564 14.12 -8.42 -24.72
C SER A 564 14.29 -8.10 -26.21
N TYR A 565 14.85 -9.02 -27.00
CA TYR A 565 15.00 -8.91 -28.46
C TYR A 565 13.91 -9.65 -29.22
N GLY A 566 12.93 -10.25 -28.53
CA GLY A 566 11.83 -11.00 -29.12
C GLY A 566 12.19 -12.43 -29.52
N GLN A 567 13.32 -12.98 -29.08
CA GLN A 567 13.70 -14.35 -29.39
C GLN A 567 13.02 -15.34 -28.43
N VAL A 568 12.43 -16.41 -28.97
CA VAL A 568 11.81 -17.48 -28.17
C VAL A 568 12.89 -18.24 -27.40
N LYS A 569 12.75 -18.28 -26.06
CA LYS A 569 13.63 -19.02 -25.14
C LYS A 569 12.96 -20.23 -24.51
N ALA A 570 11.64 -20.22 -24.38
CA ALA A 570 10.85 -21.38 -23.98
C ALA A 570 9.47 -21.32 -24.65
N GLN A 571 8.82 -22.46 -24.85
CA GLN A 571 7.46 -22.55 -25.39
C GLN A 571 6.77 -23.82 -24.91
N GLY A 572 5.43 -23.83 -24.89
CA GLY A 572 4.66 -24.99 -24.45
C GLY A 572 3.16 -24.74 -24.49
N VAL A 573 2.42 -25.51 -23.69
CA VAL A 573 0.95 -25.45 -23.59
C VAL A 573 0.54 -25.15 -22.15
N VAL A 574 -0.44 -24.27 -21.97
CA VAL A 574 -1.00 -23.92 -20.66
C VAL A 574 -1.72 -25.13 -20.07
N GLY A 575 -1.19 -25.69 -18.98
CA GLY A 575 -1.78 -26.85 -18.32
C GLY A 575 -1.23 -27.05 -16.91
N GLY A 576 -1.68 -26.23 -15.96
CA GLY A 576 -1.50 -26.38 -14.50
C GLY A 576 -0.08 -26.48 -13.92
N GLY A 577 0.96 -26.55 -14.75
CA GLY A 577 2.34 -26.80 -14.36
C GLY A 577 3.21 -25.54 -14.21
N ALA A 578 4.37 -25.72 -13.62
CA ALA A 578 5.40 -24.69 -13.54
C ALA A 578 6.23 -24.64 -14.85
N LEU A 579 6.62 -23.43 -15.25
CA LEU A 579 7.54 -23.16 -16.35
C LEU A 579 8.97 -23.22 -15.81
N ASP A 580 9.81 -24.08 -16.38
CA ASP A 580 11.24 -24.12 -16.10
C ASP A 580 11.93 -22.90 -16.72
N MET A 581 12.60 -22.13 -15.88
CA MET A 581 13.34 -20.91 -16.20
C MET A 581 14.83 -21.06 -15.85
N SER A 582 15.26 -22.20 -15.29
CA SER A 582 16.63 -22.44 -14.79
C SER A 582 17.72 -22.25 -15.86
N ALA A 583 17.40 -22.56 -17.11
CA ALA A 583 18.31 -22.41 -18.25
C ALA A 583 18.42 -20.98 -18.79
N LEU A 584 17.60 -20.05 -18.30
CA LEU A 584 17.59 -18.65 -18.75
C LEU A 584 18.57 -17.81 -17.92
N ARG A 585 19.24 -16.86 -18.57
CA ARG A 585 20.07 -15.87 -17.85
C ARG A 585 19.19 -14.87 -17.12
N ALA A 586 19.71 -14.28 -16.05
CA ALA A 586 19.08 -13.15 -15.38
C ALA A 586 18.68 -12.05 -16.38
N GLY A 587 17.46 -11.54 -16.28
CA GLY A 587 16.91 -10.59 -17.24
C GLY A 587 15.39 -10.52 -17.29
N VAL A 588 14.88 -9.58 -18.08
CA VAL A 588 13.44 -9.40 -18.31
C VAL A 588 13.02 -10.19 -19.55
N TYR A 589 12.03 -11.05 -19.36
CA TYR A 589 11.40 -11.87 -20.38
C TYR A 589 9.92 -11.52 -20.49
N ARG A 590 9.33 -11.95 -21.60
CA ARG A 590 7.92 -11.75 -21.90
C ARG A 590 7.25 -13.08 -22.18
N LEU A 591 6.30 -13.47 -21.35
CA LEU A 591 5.40 -14.58 -21.66
C LEU A 591 4.30 -14.07 -22.59
N VAL A 592 4.11 -14.75 -23.71
CA VAL A 592 3.05 -14.53 -24.69
C VAL A 592 2.23 -15.80 -24.78
N ILE A 593 0.93 -15.72 -24.53
CA ILE A 593 -0.03 -16.83 -24.69
C ILE A 593 -0.95 -16.46 -25.84
N GLU A 594 -1.04 -17.32 -26.84
CA GLU A 594 -2.01 -17.19 -27.91
C GLU A 594 -3.22 -18.07 -27.59
N THR A 595 -4.35 -17.42 -27.31
CA THR A 595 -5.60 -18.10 -26.97
C THR A 595 -6.22 -18.75 -28.20
N LYS A 596 -7.19 -19.67 -27.99
CA LYS A 596 -7.91 -20.35 -29.07
C LYS A 596 -8.63 -19.39 -30.03
N ASP A 597 -8.99 -18.20 -29.56
CA ASP A 597 -9.57 -17.10 -30.37
C ASP A 597 -8.51 -16.14 -30.96
N GLN A 598 -7.25 -16.58 -31.08
CA GLN A 598 -6.13 -15.84 -31.71
C GLN A 598 -5.77 -14.51 -30.98
N LYS A 599 -6.17 -14.34 -29.72
CA LYS A 599 -5.76 -13.19 -28.91
C LYS A 599 -4.44 -13.45 -28.20
N LYS A 600 -3.58 -12.44 -28.14
CA LYS A 600 -2.28 -12.52 -27.47
C LYS A 600 -2.35 -11.92 -26.08
N LEU A 601 -2.21 -12.75 -25.06
CA LEU A 601 -2.03 -12.32 -23.68
C LEU A 601 -0.54 -12.21 -23.38
N THR A 602 -0.13 -11.07 -22.83
CA THR A 602 1.27 -10.80 -22.53
C THR A 602 1.48 -10.57 -21.04
N ARG A 603 2.54 -11.13 -20.47
CA ARG A 603 2.99 -10.89 -19.10
C ARG A 603 4.51 -10.76 -19.03
N GLN A 604 4.99 -9.89 -18.15
CA GLN A 604 6.42 -9.76 -17.88
C GLN A 604 6.87 -10.85 -16.89
N LEU A 605 8.04 -11.43 -17.14
CA LEU A 605 8.76 -12.34 -16.25
C LEU A 605 10.14 -11.76 -15.96
N ILE A 606 10.56 -11.74 -14.70
CA ILE A 606 11.89 -11.28 -14.30
C ILE A 606 12.66 -12.50 -13.80
N LYS A 607 13.70 -12.93 -14.53
CA LYS A 607 14.63 -13.99 -14.10
C LYS A 607 15.73 -13.34 -13.26
N GLN A 608 15.98 -13.88 -12.07
CA GLN A 608 17.13 -13.50 -11.22
C GLN A 608 18.32 -14.44 -11.42
#